data_AF-A0A932QB91-F1
#
_entry.id   AF-A0A932QB91-F1
#
_cell.length_a   1.000
_cell.length_b   1.000
_cell.length_c   1.000
_cell.angle_alpha   90.00
_cell.angle_beta   90.00
_cell.angle_gamma   90.00
#
_symmetry.space_group_name_H-M   'P 1'
#
loop_
_entity.id
_entity.type
_entity.pdbx_description
1 polymer ?
#
loop_
_entity_poly.entity_id
_entity_poly.type
_entity_poly.pdbx_seq_one_letter_code
_entity_poly.pdbx_strand_id
1 'polypeptide(L)'
;MEAKQLFSKTRSWALGIILTAWLVCISGVFGNSGLIQAYQLASVRRDMTLRVKALGNERQYLQSSLYALEHDALVQEQAIRETLGFVRGNELVFEFR
;
A
#
# COMPACT_ATOMS: atom_id res chain seq x y z
N MET A 1 47.04 30.54 -43.08
CA MET A 1 45.75 30.79 -42.38
C MET A 1 44.96 29.51 -42.09
N GLU A 2 45.36 28.35 -42.62
CA GLU A 2 44.59 27.09 -42.53
C GLU A 2 44.64 26.40 -41.15
N ALA A 3 45.76 26.50 -40.42
CA ALA A 3 45.91 25.85 -39.11
C ALA A 3 44.93 26.37 -38.04
N LYS A 4 44.52 27.64 -38.12
CA LYS A 4 43.54 28.22 -37.18
C LYS A 4 42.11 27.69 -37.41
N GLN A 5 41.75 27.38 -38.65
CA GLN A 5 40.43 26.86 -38.99
C GLN A 5 40.24 25.39 -38.59
N LEU A 6 41.31 24.58 -38.66
CA LEU A 6 41.28 23.20 -38.19
C LEU A 6 41.09 23.13 -36.66
N PHE A 7 41.74 24.03 -35.91
CA PHE A 7 41.66 24.07 -34.45
C PHE A 7 40.29 24.54 -33.92
N SER A 8 39.60 25.45 -34.63
CA SER A 8 38.24 25.85 -34.25
C SER A 8 37.21 24.75 -34.53
N LYS A 9 37.43 23.95 -35.58
CA LYS A 9 36.54 22.86 -35.98
C LYS A 9 36.59 21.68 -35.00
N THR A 10 37.79 21.32 -34.52
CA THR A 10 37.98 20.29 -33.49
C THR A 10 37.41 20.73 -32.14
N ARG A 11 37.52 22.02 -31.79
CA ARG A 11 36.93 22.55 -30.55
C ARG A 11 35.40 22.55 -30.56
N SER A 12 34.77 22.85 -31.70
CA SER A 12 33.30 22.75 -31.84
C SER A 12 32.80 21.30 -31.79
N TRP A 13 33.55 20.34 -32.34
CA TRP A 13 33.20 18.92 -32.24
C TRP A 13 33.31 18.39 -30.81
N ALA A 14 34.37 18.76 -30.08
CA ALA A 14 34.53 18.38 -28.68
C ALA A 14 33.40 18.93 -27.80
N LEU A 15 32.99 20.18 -28.02
CA LEU A 15 31.84 20.78 -27.33
C LEU A 15 30.54 20.06 -27.65
N GLY A 16 30.33 19.66 -28.91
CA GLY A 16 29.15 18.88 -29.31
C GLY A 16 29.06 17.53 -28.60
N ILE A 17 30.18 16.81 -28.49
CA ILE A 17 30.25 15.50 -27.80
C ILE A 17 30.00 15.64 -26.30
N ILE A 18 30.55 16.68 -25.67
CA ILE A 18 30.32 16.94 -24.24
C ILE A 18 28.83 17.24 -23.98
N LEU A 19 28.19 18.01 -24.86
CA LEU A 19 26.80 18.43 -24.69
C LEU A 19 25.82 17.26 -24.91
N THR A 20 26.09 16.38 -25.87
CA THR A 20 25.30 15.16 -26.07
C THR A 20 25.50 14.16 -24.94
N ALA A 21 26.73 13.98 -24.44
CA ALA A 21 26.99 13.14 -23.26
C ALA A 21 26.24 13.66 -22.02
N TRP A 22 26.23 14.98 -21.81
CA TRP A 22 25.47 15.61 -20.73
C TRP A 22 23.97 15.37 -20.84
N LEU A 23 23.40 15.52 -22.04
CA LEU A 23 21.98 15.26 -22.30
C LEU A 23 21.60 13.79 -22.03
N VAL A 24 22.45 12.84 -22.43
CA VAL A 24 22.24 11.41 -22.17
C VAL A 24 22.32 11.10 -20.68
N CYS A 25 23.28 11.67 -19.95
CA CYS A 25 23.38 11.50 -18.51
C CYS A 25 22.16 12.06 -17.76
N ILE A 26 21.71 13.27 -18.11
CA ILE A 26 20.51 13.87 -17.51
C ILE A 26 19.28 13.02 -17.85
N SER A 27 19.12 12.61 -19.10
CA SER A 27 18.03 11.73 -19.54
C SER A 27 18.06 10.36 -18.84
N GLY A 28 19.22 9.80 -18.52
CA GLY A 28 19.32 8.54 -17.78
C GLY A 28 18.94 8.68 -16.31
N VAL A 29 19.27 9.83 -15.69
CA VAL A 29 18.96 10.11 -14.28
C VAL A 29 17.51 10.55 -14.08
N PHE A 30 16.97 11.34 -15.02
CA PHE A 30 15.62 11.92 -14.96
C PHE A 30 14.58 11.26 -15.87
N GLY A 31 14.98 10.36 -16.77
CA GLY A 31 14.06 9.67 -17.67
C GLY A 31 13.20 8.63 -16.96
N ASN A 32 12.23 8.08 -17.70
CA ASN A 32 11.11 7.22 -17.29
C ASN A 32 11.44 5.93 -16.48
N SER A 33 12.72 5.68 -16.19
CA SER A 33 13.25 4.58 -15.38
C SER A 33 14.34 5.05 -14.39
N GLY A 34 14.38 6.35 -14.08
CA GLY A 34 15.43 6.97 -13.29
C GLY A 34 15.45 6.51 -11.83
N LEU A 35 16.62 6.65 -11.19
CA LEU A 35 16.88 6.32 -9.78
C LEU A 35 15.85 6.93 -8.81
N ILE A 36 15.33 8.12 -9.13
CA ILE A 36 14.32 8.82 -8.33
C ILE A 36 13.00 8.04 -8.35
N GLN A 37 12.58 7.57 -9.52
CA GLN A 37 11.34 6.80 -9.67
C GLN A 37 11.48 5.41 -9.02
N ALA A 38 12.65 4.77 -9.13
CA ALA A 38 12.94 3.53 -8.43
C ALA A 38 12.87 3.72 -6.89
N TYR A 39 13.36 4.85 -6.37
CA TYR A 39 13.29 5.16 -4.95
C TYR A 39 11.84 5.42 -4.49
N GLN A 40 11.07 6.22 -5.25
CA GLN A 40 9.65 6.44 -4.97
C GLN A 40 8.84 5.14 -5.05
N LEU A 41 9.13 4.29 -6.02
CA LEU A 41 8.44 3.01 -6.17
C LEU A 41 8.79 2.06 -5.01
N ALA A 42 10.03 2.09 -4.53
CA ALA A 42 10.44 1.33 -3.36
C ALA A 42 9.77 1.83 -2.07
N SER A 43 9.63 3.15 -1.88
CA SER A 43 8.92 3.70 -0.72
C SER A 43 7.43 3.36 -0.76
N VAL A 44 6.78 3.54 -1.91
CA VAL A 44 5.36 3.18 -2.11
C VAL A 44 5.14 1.68 -1.88
N ARG A 45 6.05 0.83 -2.38
CA ARG A 45 5.96 -0.62 -2.16
C ARG A 45 6.09 -0.98 -0.67
N ARG A 46 6.98 -0.32 0.07
CA ARG A 46 7.11 -0.52 1.52
C ARG A 46 5.84 -0.11 2.26
N ASP A 47 5.30 1.07 1.97
CA ASP A 47 4.07 1.54 2.61
C ASP A 47 2.88 0.63 2.32
N MET A 48 2.72 0.20 1.07
CA MET A 48 1.67 -0.77 0.71
C MET A 48 1.83 -2.10 1.45
N THR A 49 3.07 -2.59 1.58
CA THR A 49 3.34 -3.83 2.32
C THR A 49 2.97 -3.71 3.80
N LEU A 50 3.29 -2.58 4.42
CA LEU A 50 2.93 -2.31 5.82
C LEU A 50 1.41 -2.21 5.99
N ARG A 51 0.71 -1.54 5.07
CA ARG A 51 -0.76 -1.46 5.10
C ARG A 51 -1.41 -2.82 4.96
N VAL A 52 -0.98 -3.64 4.00
CA VAL A 52 -1.51 -5.00 3.82
C VAL A 52 -1.31 -5.83 5.09
N LYS A 53 -0.14 -5.72 5.73
CA LYS A 53 0.12 -6.43 6.99
C LYS A 53 -0.79 -5.94 8.13
N ALA A 54 -0.99 -4.63 8.25
CA ALA A 54 -1.89 -4.06 9.25
C ALA A 54 -3.34 -4.51 9.04
N LEU A 55 -3.84 -4.44 7.80
CA LEU A 55 -5.16 -4.93 7.41
C LEU A 55 -5.32 -6.44 7.68
N GLY A 56 -4.28 -7.24 7.43
CA GLY A 56 -4.29 -8.67 7.73
C GLY A 56 -4.44 -8.95 9.24
N ASN A 57 -3.70 -8.22 10.07
CA ASN A 57 -3.79 -8.34 11.53
C ASN A 57 -5.17 -7.92 12.05
N GLU A 58 -5.72 -6.84 11.53
CA GLU A 58 -7.05 -6.35 11.92
C GLU A 58 -8.15 -7.33 11.54
N ARG A 59 -8.08 -7.90 10.32
CA ARG A 59 -8.99 -8.97 9.90
C ARG A 59 -8.92 -10.17 10.84
N GLN A 60 -7.71 -10.60 11.21
CA GLN A 60 -7.54 -11.76 12.09
C GLN A 60 -8.10 -11.49 13.49
N TYR A 61 -7.88 -10.29 14.03
CA TYR A 61 -8.45 -9.85 15.30
C TYR A 61 -9.99 -9.81 15.26
N LEU A 62 -10.57 -9.26 14.19
CA LEU A 62 -12.03 -9.21 14.02
C LEU A 62 -12.62 -10.61 13.90
N GLN A 63 -11.96 -11.52 13.18
CA GLN A 63 -12.41 -12.91 13.08
C GLN A 63 -12.36 -13.64 14.42
N SER A 64 -11.30 -13.47 15.21
CA SER A 64 -11.25 -14.07 16.54
C SER A 64 -12.31 -13.48 17.47
N SER A 65 -12.57 -12.18 17.35
CA SER A 65 -13.61 -11.50 18.13
C SER A 65 -15.01 -11.98 17.76
N LEU A 66 -15.31 -12.11 16.45
CA LEU A 66 -16.57 -12.68 15.97
C LEU A 66 -16.74 -14.12 16.41
N TYR A 67 -15.70 -14.93 16.28
CA TYR A 67 -15.74 -16.33 16.74
C TYR A 67 -16.02 -16.43 18.24
N ALA A 68 -15.37 -15.59 19.05
CA ALA A 68 -15.62 -15.53 20.48
C ALA A 68 -17.06 -15.08 20.79
N LEU A 69 -17.60 -14.11 20.05
CA LEU A 69 -18.95 -13.61 20.22
C LEU A 69 -20.02 -14.63 19.80
N GLU A 70 -19.78 -15.35 18.71
CA GLU A 70 -20.69 -16.39 18.19
C GLU A 70 -20.77 -17.60 19.12
N HIS A 71 -19.67 -17.91 19.81
CA HIS A 71 -19.59 -19.01 20.78
C HIS A 71 -19.91 -18.56 22.20
N ASP A 72 -20.27 -17.28 22.41
CA ASP A 72 -20.70 -16.80 23.71
C ASP A 72 -22.13 -17.29 23.98
N ALA A 73 -22.26 -18.11 25.03
CA ALA A 73 -23.52 -18.76 25.39
C ALA A 73 -24.63 -17.75 25.67
N LEU A 74 -24.29 -16.54 26.14
CA LEU A 74 -25.26 -15.47 26.38
C LEU A 74 -25.84 -14.91 25.08
N VAL A 75 -25.03 -14.76 24.04
CA VAL A 75 -25.47 -14.24 22.73
C VAL A 75 -26.35 -15.28 22.04
N GLN A 76 -25.97 -16.55 22.11
CA GLN A 76 -26.80 -17.65 21.59
C GLN A 76 -28.13 -17.76 22.34
N GLU A 77 -28.11 -17.67 23.67
CA GLU A 77 -29.32 -17.71 24.48
C GLU A 77 -30.25 -16.53 24.16
N GLN A 78 -29.71 -15.32 23.99
CA GLN A 78 -30.50 -14.15 23.62
C GLN A 78 -31.12 -14.30 22.22
N ALA A 79 -30.36 -14.77 21.24
CA ALA A 79 -30.86 -15.02 19.88
C ALA A 79 -31.98 -16.07 19.87
N ILE A 80 -31.82 -17.16 20.65
CA ILE A 80 -32.85 -18.19 20.84
C ILE A 80 -34.09 -17.60 21.52
N ARG A 81 -33.91 -16.76 22.54
CA ARG A 81 -35.02 -16.13 23.28
C ARG A 81 -35.83 -15.18 22.39
N GLU A 82 -35.18 -14.39 21.55
CA GLU A 82 -35.85 -13.46 20.62
C GLU A 82 -36.56 -14.17 19.45
N THR A 83 -35.94 -15.20 18.86
CA THR A 83 -36.48 -15.86 17.65
C THR A 83 -37.47 -16.97 17.96
N LEU A 84 -37.22 -17.76 18.99
CA LEU A 84 -38.03 -18.94 19.34
C LEU A 84 -38.93 -18.69 20.55
N GLY A 85 -38.81 -17.55 21.24
CA GLY A 85 -39.53 -17.27 22.47
C GLY A 85 -39.18 -18.27 23.60
N PHE A 86 -38.05 -18.96 23.47
CA PHE A 86 -37.69 -20.05 24.37
C PHE A 86 -37.13 -19.48 25.67
N VAL A 87 -37.73 -19.87 26.80
CA VAL A 87 -37.33 -19.44 28.15
C VAL A 87 -36.98 -20.68 28.96
N ARG A 88 -35.97 -20.59 29.85
CA ARG A 88 -35.58 -21.73 30.68
C ARG A 88 -36.75 -22.16 31.55
N GLY A 89 -36.91 -23.45 31.79
CA GLY A 89 -38.08 -24.02 32.49
C GLY A 89 -38.33 -23.49 33.92
N ASN A 90 -37.37 -22.75 34.49
CA ASN A 90 -37.45 -22.18 35.84
C ASN A 90 -37.52 -20.64 35.85
N GLU A 91 -37.75 -19.99 34.71
CA GLU A 91 -37.88 -18.52 34.59
C GLU A 91 -39.34 -18.07 34.51
N LEU A 92 -39.67 -16.98 35.22
CA LEU A 92 -40.97 -16.32 35.18
C LEU A 92 -40.97 -15.23 34.10
N VAL A 93 -41.80 -15.39 33.08
CA VAL A 93 -41.99 -14.38 32.02
C VAL A 93 -43.18 -13.50 32.38
N PHE A 94 -42.96 -12.20 32.46
CA PHE A 94 -44.02 -11.21 32.64
C PHE A 94 -44.37 -10.58 31.30
N GLU A 95 -45.58 -10.84 30.79
CA GLU A 95 -46.16 -10.10 29.67
C GLU A 95 -46.91 -8.89 30.23
N PHE A 96 -46.40 -7.69 30.00
CA PHE A 96 -47.09 -6.45 30.35
C PHE A 96 -48.01 -6.06 29.20
N ARG A 97 -49.31 -6.02 29.46
CA ARG A 97 -50.35 -5.60 28.50
C ARG A 97 -50.77 -4.16 28.74
#